data_AF-A0AA48H3C8-F1
#
_entry.id   AF-A0AA48H3C8-F1
#
_cell.length_a   1.000
_cell.length_b   1.000
_cell.length_c   1.000
_cell.angle_alpha   90.00
_cell.angle_beta   90.00
_cell.angle_gamma   90.00
#
_symmetry.space_group_name_H-M   'P 1'
#
loop_
_entity.id
_entity.type
_entity.pdbx_description
1 polymer ?
#
loop_
_entity_poly.entity_id
_entity_poly.type
_entity_poly.pdbx_seq_one_letter_code
_entity_poly.pdbx_strand_id
1 'polypeptide(L)'
;MDLEFHQIDLRYEHLRRRDPQGERQLLASLAADGQKVPVVVLALGQDRYALLDGYKRFRALRRLKRDTLEAALWYLGEVDALLLERMMRTSEPDSALEEAWFLCELRDRFQMPPEELARRFGRTPSWVSRRLALVEELPGEVQEHVLFGRLSAHTAMKVLVPLARANRRDCLNLCTALLKAPFTTREAVALKAAWQQSRAEARERLLADPVLFLRSQRALAAPEGLANPFHLWLEDLGTLAAVARRAKQHLGRGALVLHHSASEVQEASAALRQAAGDCQALFQRSERELPHA
;
A
#
# COMPACT_ATOMS: atom_id res chain seq x y z
N MET A 1 16.63 31.84 0.33
CA MET A 1 18.00 32.11 0.83
C MET A 1 18.92 31.07 0.24
N ASP A 2 20.19 31.40 -0.02
CA ASP A 2 21.15 30.44 -0.52
C ASP A 2 21.92 29.80 0.64
N LEU A 3 22.00 28.48 0.63
CA LEU A 3 22.70 27.70 1.65
C LEU A 3 23.77 26.85 1.00
N GLU A 4 24.91 26.76 1.67
CA GLU A 4 25.96 25.82 1.28
C GLU A 4 25.63 24.40 1.76
N PHE A 5 26.09 23.40 1.02
CA PHE A 5 25.77 21.99 1.32
C PHE A 5 26.23 21.54 2.71
N HIS A 6 27.34 22.08 3.22
CA HIS A 6 27.84 21.74 4.55
C HIS A 6 26.98 22.30 5.69
N GLN A 7 26.12 23.29 5.44
CA GLN A 7 25.18 23.84 6.43
C GLN A 7 23.95 22.94 6.62
N ILE A 8 23.69 22.04 5.67
CA ILE A 8 22.50 21.18 5.65
C ILE A 8 22.74 19.89 6.45
N ASP A 9 21.81 19.60 7.34
CA ASP A 9 21.68 18.37 8.11
C ASP A 9 20.59 17.48 7.48
N LEU A 10 20.94 16.22 7.20
CA LEU A 10 20.08 15.24 6.55
C LEU A 10 19.47 14.23 7.54
N ARG A 11 19.37 14.59 8.83
CA ARG A 11 18.85 13.73 9.91
C ARG A 11 17.49 13.10 9.67
N TYR A 12 16.71 13.59 8.71
CA TYR A 12 15.37 13.08 8.37
C TYR A 12 15.32 12.38 7.00
N GLU A 13 16.46 12.18 6.33
CA GLU A 13 16.53 11.50 5.03
C GLU A 13 16.03 10.04 5.13
N HIS A 14 16.24 9.37 6.26
CA HIS A 14 15.78 7.99 6.49
C HIS A 14 14.25 7.85 6.49
N LEU A 15 13.52 8.95 6.61
CA LEU A 15 12.06 8.98 6.57
C LEU A 15 11.52 9.00 5.13
N ARG A 16 12.39 8.87 4.13
CA ARG A 16 12.05 8.98 2.71
C ARG A 16 12.58 7.78 1.94
N ARG A 17 11.71 7.19 1.11
CA ARG A 17 12.15 6.20 0.14
C ARG A 17 13.01 6.86 -0.94
N ARG A 18 14.03 6.14 -1.40
CA ARG A 18 14.78 6.56 -2.59
C ARG A 18 14.05 6.13 -3.85
N ASP A 19 14.11 7.01 -4.85
CA ASP A 19 13.53 6.81 -6.16
C ASP A 19 14.58 7.20 -7.22
N PRO A 20 15.42 6.25 -7.64
CA PRO A 20 16.48 6.51 -8.60
C PRO A 20 15.99 6.99 -9.97
N GLN A 21 14.74 6.69 -10.35
CA GLN A 21 14.17 7.16 -11.61
C GLN A 21 13.79 8.63 -11.52
N GLY A 22 13.01 9.02 -10.51
CA GLY A 22 12.66 10.41 -10.29
C GLY A 22 13.88 11.30 -10.02
N GLU A 23 14.90 10.78 -9.34
CA GLU A 23 16.17 11.52 -9.15
C GLU A 23 16.92 11.77 -10.46
N ARG A 24 16.93 10.82 -11.39
CA ARG A 24 17.55 11.00 -12.72
C ARG A 24 16.82 12.05 -13.54
N GLN A 25 15.48 12.00 -13.54
CA GLN A 25 14.65 12.99 -14.22
C GLN A 25 14.87 14.39 -13.64
N LEU A 26 14.89 14.50 -12.31
CA LEU A 26 15.12 15.78 -11.64
C LEU A 26 16.53 16.32 -11.90
N LEU A 27 17.56 15.47 -11.93
CA LEU A 27 18.92 15.89 -12.27
C LEU A 27 19.00 16.48 -13.68
N ALA A 28 18.36 15.86 -14.67
CA ALA A 28 18.32 16.39 -16.03
C ALA A 28 17.62 17.76 -16.09
N SER A 29 16.49 17.92 -15.40
CA SER A 29 15.78 19.19 -15.31
C SER A 29 16.60 20.29 -14.64
N LEU A 30 17.27 19.99 -13.52
CA LEU A 30 18.13 20.95 -12.81
C LEU A 30 19.38 21.34 -13.61
N ALA A 31 19.90 20.43 -14.44
CA ALA A 31 21.02 20.73 -15.33
C ALA A 31 20.63 21.70 -16.44
N ALA A 32 19.42 21.53 -17.01
CA ALA A 32 18.91 22.37 -18.09
C ALA A 32 18.43 23.75 -17.60
N ASP A 33 17.62 23.77 -16.54
CA ASP A 33 16.88 24.96 -16.15
C ASP A 33 17.31 25.56 -14.81
N GLY A 34 18.25 24.92 -14.10
CA GLY A 34 18.60 25.30 -12.73
C GLY A 34 17.51 24.94 -11.71
N GLN A 35 17.71 25.41 -10.48
CA GLN A 35 16.76 25.22 -9.40
C GLN A 35 15.61 26.23 -9.50
N LYS A 36 14.38 25.75 -9.75
CA LYS A 36 13.16 26.59 -9.81
C LYS A 36 12.36 26.62 -8.51
N VAL A 37 12.52 25.58 -7.69
CA VAL A 37 11.76 25.40 -6.45
C VAL A 37 12.77 25.24 -5.32
N PRO A 38 12.71 26.07 -4.27
CA PRO A 38 13.61 25.95 -3.13
C PRO A 38 13.40 24.62 -2.42
N VAL A 39 14.43 24.13 -1.72
CA VAL A 39 14.24 23.08 -0.72
C VAL A 39 13.62 23.68 0.54
N VAL A 40 13.01 22.86 1.39
CA VAL A 40 12.46 23.35 2.67
C VAL A 40 13.38 22.97 3.80
N VAL A 41 13.72 23.94 4.65
CA VAL A 41 14.61 23.73 5.78
C VAL A 41 14.07 24.33 7.08
N LEU A 42 14.58 23.82 8.20
CA LEU A 42 14.38 24.34 9.54
C LEU A 42 15.71 24.78 10.15
N ALA A 43 15.77 25.92 10.83
CA ALA A 43 16.96 26.33 11.56
C ALA A 43 17.21 25.44 12.79
N LEU A 44 18.45 24.99 12.96
CA LEU A 44 18.92 24.24 14.14
C LEU A 44 19.80 25.10 15.07
N GLY A 45 20.07 26.35 14.70
CA GLY A 45 21.04 27.23 15.34
C GLY A 45 22.43 27.16 14.69
N GLN A 46 23.29 28.15 14.95
CA GLN A 46 24.70 28.20 14.48
C GLN A 46 24.87 27.91 12.98
N ASP A 47 24.11 28.58 12.11
CA ASP A 47 24.16 28.40 10.64
C ASP A 47 23.98 26.94 10.16
N ARG A 48 23.26 26.13 10.95
CA ARG A 48 22.89 24.75 10.61
C ARG A 48 21.39 24.66 10.36
N TYR A 49 21.04 23.87 9.35
CA TYR A 49 19.67 23.73 8.89
C TYR A 49 19.30 22.27 8.66
N ALA A 50 18.21 21.79 9.25
CA ALA A 50 17.66 20.47 8.93
C ALA A 50 16.88 20.55 7.62
N LEU A 51 17.21 19.68 6.67
CA LEU A 51 16.41 19.50 5.46
C LEU A 51 15.09 18.81 5.83
N LEU A 52 13.95 19.38 5.44
CA LEU A 52 12.62 18.80 5.67
C LEU A 52 12.04 18.21 4.37
N ASP A 53 12.18 18.93 3.27
CA ASP A 53 11.77 18.50 1.93
C ASP A 53 12.78 18.94 0.86
N GLY A 54 12.80 18.23 -0.27
CA GLY A 54 13.71 18.49 -1.37
C GLY A 54 14.94 17.58 -1.39
N TYR A 55 14.90 16.42 -0.73
CA TYR A 55 16.01 15.46 -0.70
C TYR A 55 16.52 15.02 -2.08
N LYS A 56 15.60 14.74 -3.02
CA LYS A 56 15.98 14.41 -4.41
C LYS A 56 16.73 15.58 -5.06
N ARG A 57 16.29 16.81 -4.80
CA ARG A 57 16.88 18.06 -5.32
C ARG A 57 18.25 18.30 -4.72
N PHE A 58 18.39 18.16 -3.41
CA PHE A 58 19.67 18.23 -2.71
C PHE A 58 20.70 17.26 -3.32
N ARG A 59 20.34 15.98 -3.47
CA ARG A 59 21.22 14.98 -4.08
C ARG A 59 21.57 15.31 -5.52
N ALA A 60 20.61 15.77 -6.32
CA ALA A 60 20.83 16.14 -7.71
C ALA A 60 21.75 17.36 -7.87
N LEU A 61 21.52 18.44 -7.11
CA LEU A 61 22.37 19.63 -7.13
C LEU A 61 23.81 19.31 -6.68
N ARG A 62 23.96 18.45 -5.67
CA ARG A 62 25.28 17.96 -5.23
C ARG A 62 25.99 17.17 -6.33
N ARG A 63 25.27 16.33 -7.08
CA ARG A 63 25.83 15.60 -8.24
C ARG A 63 26.21 16.53 -9.39
N LEU A 64 25.50 17.63 -9.56
CA LEU A 64 25.83 18.70 -10.49
C LEU A 64 26.97 19.62 -10.01
N LYS A 65 27.56 19.34 -8.84
CA LYS A 65 28.65 20.10 -8.23
C LYS A 65 28.33 21.59 -8.08
N ARG A 66 27.09 21.91 -7.70
CA ARG A 66 26.74 23.27 -7.27
C ARG A 66 27.35 23.54 -5.90
N ASP A 67 27.76 24.80 -5.67
CA ASP A 67 28.32 25.23 -4.38
C ASP A 67 27.23 25.51 -3.34
N THR A 68 26.09 26.03 -3.81
CA THR A 68 24.93 26.41 -2.98
C THR A 68 23.63 25.84 -3.55
N LEU A 69 22.57 25.93 -2.76
CA LEU A 69 21.21 25.60 -3.15
C LEU A 69 20.21 26.60 -2.54
N GLU A 70 19.14 26.88 -3.28
CA GLU A 70 18.07 27.75 -2.79
C GLU A 70 17.21 27.02 -1.76
N ALA A 71 16.99 27.65 -0.62
CA ALA A 71 16.21 27.13 0.49
C ALA A 71 15.14 28.13 0.97
N ALA A 72 14.01 27.58 1.39
CA ALA A 72 12.93 28.25 2.10
C ALA A 72 13.02 27.83 3.58
N LEU A 73 13.28 28.82 4.44
CA LEU A 73 13.36 28.60 5.89
C LEU A 73 11.96 28.65 6.49
N TRP A 74 11.63 27.63 7.28
CA TRP A 74 10.42 27.62 8.10
C TRP A 74 10.70 28.04 9.53
N TYR A 75 9.81 28.86 10.08
CA TYR A 75 9.85 29.36 11.45
C TYR A 75 8.79 28.64 12.29
N LEU A 76 8.96 27.32 12.46
CA LEU A 76 8.04 26.45 13.18
C LEU A 76 8.81 25.60 14.20
N GLY A 77 8.12 25.02 15.18
CA GLY A 77 8.72 23.96 16.01
C GLY A 77 9.05 22.73 15.15
N GLU A 78 10.10 21.99 15.50
CA GLU A 78 10.60 20.85 14.69
C GLU A 78 9.50 19.81 14.39
N VAL A 79 8.68 19.47 15.39
CA VAL A 79 7.53 18.55 15.24
C VAL A 79 6.47 19.11 14.30
N ASP A 80 6.09 20.38 14.47
CA ASP A 80 5.04 21.00 13.67
C ASP A 80 5.50 21.21 12.22
N ALA A 81 6.78 21.52 12.02
CA ALA A 81 7.39 21.60 10.71
C ALA A 81 7.37 20.24 9.98
N LEU A 82 7.74 19.16 10.68
CA LEU A 82 7.69 17.80 10.13
C LEU A 82 6.26 17.37 9.76
N LEU A 83 5.29 17.66 10.62
CA LEU A 83 3.87 17.35 10.36
C LEU A 83 3.33 18.16 9.19
N LEU A 84 3.61 19.47 9.15
CA LEU A 84 3.17 20.36 8.08
C LEU A 84 3.79 19.96 6.74
N GLU A 85 5.08 19.63 6.72
CA GLU A 85 5.77 19.14 5.52
C GLU A 85 5.06 17.93 4.94
N ARG A 86 4.69 16.97 5.78
CA ARG A 86 3.98 15.77 5.33
C ARG A 86 2.58 16.09 4.82
N MET A 87 1.86 17.02 5.45
CA MET A 87 0.52 17.45 5.00
C MET A 87 0.54 18.20 3.67
N MET A 88 1.60 18.97 3.39
CA MET A 88 1.70 19.78 2.18
C MET A 88 2.26 19.02 0.97
N ARG A 89 2.61 17.74 1.11
CA ARG A 89 3.10 16.97 -0.04
C ARG A 89 1.98 16.76 -1.05
N THR A 90 2.21 17.32 -2.24
CA THR A 90 1.35 17.16 -3.42
C THR A 90 1.81 16.03 -4.34
N SER A 91 2.95 15.41 -4.04
CA SER A 91 3.52 14.28 -4.78
C SER A 91 2.82 12.95 -4.45
N GLU A 92 3.38 11.84 -4.92
CA GLU A 92 2.89 10.49 -4.59
C GLU A 92 2.66 10.29 -3.08
N PRO A 93 1.60 9.56 -2.70
CA PRO A 93 1.31 9.28 -1.31
C PRO A 93 2.45 8.45 -0.68
N ASP A 94 2.69 8.68 0.60
CA ASP A 94 3.66 7.92 1.38
C ASP A 94 3.37 6.42 1.33
N SER A 95 4.43 5.62 1.16
CA SER A 95 4.32 4.20 1.41
C SER A 95 4.02 3.91 2.89
N ALA A 96 3.43 2.74 3.18
CA ALA A 96 3.15 2.36 4.56
C ALA A 96 4.41 2.29 5.44
N LEU A 97 5.59 2.06 4.84
CA LEU A 97 6.87 2.10 5.55
C LEU A 97 7.36 3.52 5.81
N GLU A 98 7.18 4.45 4.87
CA GLU A 98 7.47 5.87 5.13
C GLU A 98 6.53 6.46 6.20
N GLU A 99 5.27 6.03 6.23
CA GLU A 99 4.37 6.33 7.34
C GLU A 99 4.93 5.76 8.65
N ALA A 100 5.36 4.50 8.66
CA ALA A 100 5.89 3.84 9.85
C ALA A 100 7.19 4.46 10.37
N TRP A 101 8.18 4.74 9.51
CA TRP A 101 9.44 5.39 9.91
C TRP A 101 9.20 6.73 10.58
N PHE A 102 8.26 7.51 10.06
CA PHE A 102 7.91 8.79 10.65
C PHE A 102 7.21 8.66 12.01
N LEU A 103 6.32 7.67 12.16
CA LEU A 103 5.71 7.38 13.45
C LEU A 103 6.78 6.95 14.46
N CYS A 104 7.77 6.14 14.05
CA CYS A 104 8.91 5.81 14.90
C CYS A 104 9.69 7.06 15.29
N GLU A 105 9.99 7.97 14.36
CA GLU A 105 10.70 9.23 14.67
C GLU A 105 9.94 10.07 15.70
N LEU A 106 8.63 10.27 15.50
CA LEU A 106 7.79 11.03 16.42
C LEU A 106 7.69 10.37 17.80
N ARG A 107 7.59 9.04 17.84
CA ARG A 107 7.53 8.30 19.10
C ARG A 107 8.88 8.31 19.83
N ASP A 108 9.96 7.98 19.13
CA ASP A 108 11.25 7.65 19.75
C ASP A 108 12.06 8.91 20.04
N ARG A 109 12.06 9.89 19.13
CA ARG A 109 12.82 11.13 19.32
C ARG A 109 12.01 12.21 20.03
N PHE A 110 10.73 12.34 19.71
CA PHE A 110 9.86 13.36 20.29
C PHE A 110 8.98 12.84 21.43
N GLN A 111 9.15 11.57 21.82
CA GLN A 111 8.46 10.95 22.96
C GLN A 111 6.93 11.06 22.85
N MET A 112 6.40 11.09 21.62
CA MET A 112 4.97 11.25 21.39
C MET A 112 4.24 9.92 21.65
N PRO A 113 3.23 9.90 22.54
CA PRO A 113 2.53 8.66 22.85
C PRO A 113 1.65 8.19 21.67
N PRO A 114 1.37 6.88 21.54
CA PRO A 114 0.55 6.32 20.46
C PRO A 114 -0.84 6.96 20.32
N GLU A 115 -1.43 7.40 21.42
CA GLU A 115 -2.73 8.07 21.47
C GLU A 115 -2.67 9.45 20.81
N GLU A 116 -1.60 10.20 21.05
CA GLU A 116 -1.40 11.50 20.42
C GLU A 116 -1.08 11.34 18.93
N LEU A 117 -0.26 10.36 18.57
CA LEU A 117 0.00 10.02 17.16
C LEU A 117 -1.31 9.67 16.44
N ALA A 118 -2.16 8.85 17.05
CA ALA A 118 -3.45 8.50 16.46
C ALA A 118 -4.32 9.75 16.21
N ARG A 119 -4.40 10.66 17.19
CA ARG A 119 -5.15 11.91 17.08
C ARG A 119 -4.61 12.82 15.99
N ARG A 120 -3.29 13.07 15.95
CA ARG A 120 -2.65 13.97 14.97
C ARG A 120 -2.81 13.50 13.53
N PHE A 121 -2.87 12.18 13.31
CA PHE A 121 -3.04 11.59 11.98
C PHE A 121 -4.51 11.30 11.62
N GLY A 122 -5.47 11.56 12.52
CA GLY A 122 -6.87 11.22 12.30
C GLY A 122 -7.10 9.70 12.16
N ARG A 123 -6.32 8.90 12.89
CA ARG A 123 -6.32 7.43 12.86
C ARG A 123 -6.59 6.85 14.24
N THR A 124 -6.65 5.52 14.32
CA THR A 124 -6.81 4.80 15.59
C THR A 124 -5.45 4.39 16.17
N PRO A 125 -5.33 4.20 17.50
CA PRO A 125 -4.10 3.65 18.10
C PRO A 125 -3.71 2.28 17.49
N SER A 126 -4.73 1.50 17.10
CA SER A 126 -4.53 0.23 16.41
C SER A 126 -3.94 0.38 15.00
N TRP A 127 -4.19 1.50 14.31
CA TRP A 127 -3.51 1.81 13.05
C TRP A 127 -2.04 2.16 13.29
N VAL A 128 -1.76 3.00 14.30
CA VAL A 128 -0.39 3.40 14.69
C VAL A 128 0.44 2.16 15.04
N SER A 129 -0.07 1.29 15.93
CA SER A 129 0.60 0.04 16.32
C SER A 129 0.93 -0.87 15.13
N ARG A 130 0.01 -1.00 14.16
CA ARG A 130 0.24 -1.82 12.97
C ARG A 130 1.29 -1.24 12.04
N ARG A 131 1.40 0.09 11.96
CA ARG A 131 2.44 0.76 11.19
C ARG A 131 3.81 0.57 11.84
N LEU A 132 3.93 0.86 13.13
CA LEU A 132 5.16 0.65 13.88
C LEU A 132 5.67 -0.79 13.75
N ALA A 133 4.77 -1.77 13.83
CA ALA A 133 5.11 -3.17 13.67
C ALA A 133 5.71 -3.54 12.30
N LEU A 134 5.49 -2.76 11.23
CA LEU A 134 6.15 -2.99 9.95
C LEU A 134 7.66 -2.78 10.04
N VAL A 135 8.11 -1.83 10.86
CA VAL A 135 9.53 -1.47 11.00
C VAL A 135 10.18 -2.30 12.10
N GLU A 136 9.45 -2.54 13.19
CA GLU A 136 9.99 -3.18 14.40
C GLU A 136 10.09 -4.71 14.28
N GLU A 137 9.13 -5.33 13.59
CA GLU A 137 8.96 -6.78 13.62
C GLU A 137 9.46 -7.44 12.34
N LEU A 138 9.34 -6.77 11.20
CA LEU A 138 9.69 -7.37 9.92
C LEU A 138 11.20 -7.36 9.71
N PRO A 139 11.79 -8.46 9.18
CA PRO A 139 13.16 -8.45 8.68
C PRO A 139 13.34 -7.40 7.57
N GLY A 140 14.54 -6.82 7.47
CA GLY A 140 14.85 -5.78 6.48
C GLY A 140 14.55 -6.21 5.05
N GLU A 141 14.78 -7.48 4.71
CA GLU A 141 14.47 -8.03 3.39
C GLU A 141 12.96 -7.96 3.07
N VAL A 142 12.11 -8.24 4.07
CA VAL A 142 10.65 -8.14 3.92
C VAL A 142 10.22 -6.69 3.83
N GLN A 143 10.85 -5.80 4.61
CA GLN A 143 10.59 -4.36 4.54
C GLN A 143 10.87 -3.82 3.13
N GLU A 144 11.99 -4.18 2.50
CA GLU A 144 12.28 -3.77 1.13
C GLU A 144 11.19 -4.19 0.14
N HIS A 145 10.69 -5.41 0.24
CA HIS A 145 9.59 -5.88 -0.61
C HIS A 145 8.30 -5.08 -0.43
N VAL A 146 8.01 -4.64 0.80
CA VAL A 146 6.87 -3.75 1.08
C VAL A 146 7.13 -2.34 0.55
N LEU A 147 8.35 -1.82 0.70
CA LEU A 147 8.75 -0.47 0.29
C LEU A 147 8.59 -0.27 -1.22
N PHE A 148 9.02 -1.27 -1.99
CA PHE A 148 8.95 -1.25 -3.46
C PHE A 148 7.61 -1.78 -4.01
N GLY A 149 6.62 -2.05 -3.15
CA GLY A 149 5.29 -2.48 -3.56
C GLY A 149 5.22 -3.90 -4.15
N ARG A 150 6.29 -4.70 -4.05
CA ARG A 150 6.29 -6.12 -4.45
C ARG A 150 5.43 -6.96 -3.52
N LEU A 151 5.28 -6.50 -2.28
CA LEU A 151 4.43 -7.09 -1.26
C LEU A 151 3.48 -6.03 -0.71
N SER A 152 2.19 -6.33 -0.66
CA SER A 152 1.21 -5.44 -0.04
C SER A 152 1.51 -5.22 1.44
N ALA A 153 1.51 -3.96 1.88
CA ALA A 153 1.61 -3.60 3.29
C ALA A 153 0.51 -4.26 4.14
N HIS A 154 -0.69 -4.47 3.56
CA HIS A 154 -1.78 -5.14 4.26
C HIS A 154 -1.43 -6.61 4.56
N THR A 155 -0.91 -7.33 3.57
CA THR A 155 -0.46 -8.71 3.73
C THR A 155 0.69 -8.78 4.73
N ALA A 156 1.66 -7.88 4.61
CA ALA A 156 2.79 -7.79 5.54
C ALA A 156 2.31 -7.63 7.00
N MET A 157 1.42 -6.68 7.28
CA MET A 157 0.87 -6.46 8.63
C MET A 157 0.03 -7.64 9.14
N LYS A 158 -0.82 -8.25 8.30
CA LYS A 158 -1.77 -9.28 8.77
C LYS A 158 -1.15 -10.67 8.91
N VAL A 159 -0.15 -10.95 8.08
CA VAL A 159 0.44 -12.28 7.91
C VAL A 159 1.86 -12.32 8.41
N LEU A 160 2.75 -11.50 7.84
CA LEU A 160 4.19 -11.61 8.07
C LEU A 160 4.62 -11.02 9.40
N VAL A 161 4.03 -9.91 9.88
CA VAL A 161 4.34 -9.34 11.21
C VAL A 161 4.11 -10.38 12.33
N PRO A 162 2.93 -11.04 12.43
CA PRO A 162 2.73 -12.12 13.39
C PRO A 162 3.70 -13.29 13.21
N LEU A 163 4.06 -13.62 11.97
CA LEU A 163 4.99 -14.71 11.69
C LEU A 163 6.41 -14.34 12.11
N ALA A 164 6.85 -13.11 11.88
CA ALA A 164 8.18 -12.63 12.24
C ALA A 164 8.38 -12.64 13.76
N ARG A 165 7.36 -12.23 14.52
CA ARG A 165 7.32 -12.34 15.99
C ARG A 165 7.49 -13.76 16.50
N ALA A 166 6.85 -14.71 15.82
CA ALA A 166 6.82 -16.11 16.27
C ALA A 166 8.04 -16.92 15.76
N ASN A 167 8.43 -16.72 14.50
CA ASN A 167 9.53 -17.40 13.85
C ASN A 167 10.02 -16.59 12.62
N ARG A 168 11.16 -15.92 12.80
CA ARG A 168 11.81 -15.10 11.75
C ARG A 168 12.12 -15.89 10.47
N ARG A 169 12.57 -17.15 10.60
CA ARG A 169 12.92 -18.00 9.45
C ARG A 169 11.68 -18.30 8.60
N ASP A 170 10.58 -18.66 9.25
CA ASP A 170 9.34 -18.99 8.55
C ASP A 170 8.72 -17.75 7.89
N CYS A 171 8.87 -16.56 8.50
CA CYS A 171 8.51 -15.29 7.89
C CYS A 171 9.24 -15.05 6.55
N LEU A 172 10.56 -15.25 6.53
CA LEU A 172 11.37 -15.09 5.31
C LEU A 172 11.01 -16.13 4.24
N ASN A 173 10.80 -17.39 4.64
CA ASN A 173 10.40 -18.45 3.72
C ASN A 173 9.03 -18.16 3.10
N LEU A 174 8.04 -17.78 3.93
CA LEU A 174 6.71 -17.45 3.43
C LEU A 174 6.75 -16.21 2.55
N CYS A 175 7.49 -15.17 2.92
CA CYS A 175 7.67 -13.98 2.08
C CYS A 175 8.23 -14.35 0.70
N THR A 176 9.29 -15.16 0.67
CA THR A 176 9.90 -15.67 -0.57
C THR A 176 8.87 -16.41 -1.43
N ALA A 177 8.05 -17.26 -0.82
CA ALA A 177 7.03 -18.00 -1.54
C ALA A 177 5.90 -17.10 -2.06
N LEU A 178 5.48 -16.10 -1.28
CA LEU A 178 4.49 -15.09 -1.67
C LEU A 178 4.94 -14.21 -2.85
N LEU A 179 6.25 -14.08 -3.08
CA LEU A 179 6.81 -13.33 -4.21
C LEU A 179 6.91 -14.15 -5.51
N LYS A 180 6.93 -15.49 -5.40
CA LYS A 180 7.05 -16.39 -6.55
C LYS A 180 5.75 -16.59 -7.32
N ALA A 181 4.60 -16.38 -6.67
CA ALA A 181 3.28 -16.57 -7.26
C ALA A 181 2.32 -15.47 -6.80
N PRO A 182 1.29 -15.12 -7.59
CA PRO A 182 0.28 -14.18 -7.14
C PRO A 182 -0.56 -14.80 -6.03
N PHE A 183 -0.72 -14.07 -4.93
CA PHE A 183 -1.62 -14.44 -3.83
C PHE A 183 -2.60 -13.30 -3.54
N THR A 184 -3.83 -13.68 -3.28
CA THR A 184 -4.80 -12.78 -2.64
C THR A 184 -4.47 -12.63 -1.16
N THR A 185 -4.88 -11.52 -0.56
CA THR A 185 -4.80 -11.31 0.89
C THR A 185 -5.49 -12.43 1.68
N ARG A 186 -6.60 -12.97 1.14
CA ARG A 186 -7.36 -14.06 1.79
C ARG A 186 -6.55 -15.35 1.83
N GLU A 187 -5.90 -15.70 0.73
CA GLU A 187 -5.01 -16.87 0.66
C GLU A 187 -3.82 -16.72 1.61
N ALA A 188 -3.19 -15.54 1.66
CA ALA A 188 -2.09 -15.29 2.59
C ALA A 188 -2.53 -15.41 4.06
N VAL A 189 -3.74 -14.95 4.40
CA VAL A 189 -4.33 -15.13 5.74
C VAL A 189 -4.63 -16.60 6.03
N ALA A 190 -5.12 -17.36 5.05
CA ALA A 190 -5.34 -18.80 5.19
C ALA A 190 -4.03 -19.56 5.42
N LEU A 191 -2.96 -19.22 4.69
CA LEU A 191 -1.62 -19.78 4.90
C LEU A 191 -1.09 -19.51 6.30
N LYS A 192 -1.26 -18.28 6.81
CA LYS A 192 -0.92 -17.95 8.20
C LYS A 192 -1.70 -18.80 9.19
N ALA A 193 -3.02 -18.90 9.04
CA ALA A 193 -3.87 -19.67 9.94
C ALA A 193 -3.48 -21.16 9.94
N ALA A 194 -3.23 -21.71 8.76
CA ALA A 194 -2.75 -23.08 8.59
C ALA A 194 -1.38 -23.28 9.25
N TRP A 195 -0.44 -22.35 9.08
CA TRP A 195 0.87 -22.41 9.75
C TRP A 195 0.72 -22.42 11.28
N GLN A 196 -0.17 -21.59 11.83
CA GLN A 196 -0.41 -21.51 13.28
C GLN A 196 -0.96 -22.83 13.85
N GLN A 197 -1.82 -23.53 13.11
CA GLN A 197 -2.47 -24.77 13.52
C GLN A 197 -1.64 -26.04 13.20
N SER A 198 -0.63 -25.91 12.32
CA SER A 198 0.16 -27.04 11.84
C SER A 198 1.31 -27.43 12.79
N ARG A 199 1.65 -28.72 12.80
CA ARG A 199 2.89 -29.25 13.38
C ARG A 199 4.10 -28.89 12.51
N ALA A 200 5.32 -29.04 13.04
CA ALA A 200 6.56 -28.65 12.37
C ALA A 200 6.68 -29.19 10.93
N GLU A 201 6.47 -30.49 10.71
CA GLU A 201 6.54 -31.12 9.39
C GLU A 201 5.50 -30.58 8.39
N ALA A 202 4.30 -30.24 8.88
CA ALA A 202 3.26 -29.65 8.04
C ALA A 202 3.56 -28.18 7.72
N ARG A 203 4.22 -27.45 8.63
CA ARG A 203 4.73 -26.10 8.37
C ARG A 203 5.82 -26.11 7.30
N GLU A 204 6.75 -27.06 7.36
CA GLU A 204 7.80 -27.19 6.34
C GLU A 204 7.20 -27.44 4.95
N ARG A 205 6.23 -28.35 4.83
CA ARG A 205 5.53 -28.60 3.56
C ARG A 205 4.77 -27.36 3.06
N LEU A 206 4.07 -26.67 3.95
CA LEU A 206 3.36 -25.42 3.63
C LEU A 206 4.33 -24.36 3.09
N LEU A 207 5.48 -24.17 3.74
CA LEU A 207 6.46 -23.16 3.35
C LEU A 207 7.23 -23.55 2.09
N ALA A 208 7.38 -24.86 1.82
CA ALA A 208 8.02 -25.37 0.61
C ALA A 208 7.18 -25.07 -0.64
N ASP A 209 5.86 -25.32 -0.58
CA ASP A 209 4.93 -24.98 -1.65
C ASP A 209 3.56 -24.54 -1.11
N PRO A 210 3.38 -23.24 -0.84
CA PRO A 210 2.11 -22.72 -0.34
C PRO A 210 0.96 -22.82 -1.35
N VAL A 211 1.28 -22.83 -2.66
CA VAL A 211 0.24 -22.91 -3.71
C VAL A 211 -0.35 -24.32 -3.73
N LEU A 212 0.50 -25.34 -3.71
CA LEU A 212 0.05 -26.72 -3.62
C LEU A 212 -0.75 -26.96 -2.34
N PHE A 213 -0.29 -26.39 -1.21
CA PHE A 213 -1.00 -26.48 0.06
C PHE A 213 -2.40 -25.87 0.01
N LEU A 214 -2.56 -24.69 -0.62
CA LEU A 214 -3.88 -24.08 -0.80
C LEU A 214 -4.76 -24.89 -1.75
N ARG A 215 -4.19 -25.47 -2.81
CA ARG A 215 -4.92 -26.36 -3.74
C ARG A 215 -5.41 -27.61 -3.02
N SER A 216 -4.57 -28.25 -2.20
CA SER A 216 -4.98 -29.43 -1.42
C SER A 216 -6.07 -29.07 -0.41
N GLN A 217 -5.97 -27.92 0.26
CA GLN A 217 -7.05 -27.46 1.14
C GLN A 217 -8.36 -27.22 0.41
N ARG A 218 -8.33 -26.60 -0.78
CA ARG A 218 -9.54 -26.41 -1.60
C ARG A 218 -10.15 -27.74 -2.03
N ALA A 219 -9.32 -28.72 -2.39
CA ALA A 219 -9.79 -30.05 -2.76
C ALA A 219 -10.43 -30.78 -1.57
N LEU A 220 -9.90 -30.62 -0.35
CA LEU A 220 -10.46 -31.21 0.87
C LEU A 220 -11.71 -30.46 1.39
N ALA A 221 -11.79 -29.16 1.15
CA ALA A 221 -12.93 -28.32 1.53
C ALA A 221 -14.06 -28.35 0.48
N ALA A 222 -13.79 -28.88 -0.72
CA ALA A 222 -14.82 -29.16 -1.69
C ALA A 222 -15.71 -30.29 -1.14
N PRO A 223 -17.03 -30.08 -0.97
CA PRO A 223 -17.95 -31.16 -0.70
C PRO A 223 -17.77 -32.26 -1.75
N GLU A 224 -17.70 -33.52 -1.31
CA GLU A 224 -17.84 -34.69 -2.19
C GLU A 224 -19.20 -34.59 -2.92
N GLY A 225 -19.22 -33.92 -4.08
CA GLY A 225 -20.46 -33.62 -4.81
C GLY A 225 -20.40 -32.45 -5.79
N LEU A 226 -19.45 -31.52 -5.68
CA LEU A 226 -19.36 -30.35 -6.58
C LEU A 226 -18.47 -30.57 -7.81
N ALA A 227 -18.82 -31.58 -8.61
CA ALA A 227 -18.43 -31.64 -10.02
C ALA A 227 -19.67 -31.84 -10.91
N ASN A 228 -20.82 -31.30 -10.49
CA ASN A 228 -21.96 -31.15 -11.39
C ASN A 228 -21.92 -29.72 -11.98
N PRO A 229 -21.69 -29.57 -13.30
CA PRO A 229 -21.73 -28.27 -13.99
C PRO A 229 -23.00 -27.47 -13.70
N PHE A 230 -24.12 -28.14 -13.38
CA PHE A 230 -25.38 -27.51 -13.02
C PHE A 230 -25.32 -26.72 -11.71
N HIS A 231 -24.61 -27.22 -10.68
CA HIS A 231 -24.49 -26.51 -9.40
C HIS A 231 -23.62 -25.26 -9.52
N LEU A 232 -22.52 -25.33 -10.29
CA LEU A 232 -21.70 -24.15 -10.59
C LEU A 232 -22.51 -23.08 -11.34
N TRP A 233 -23.31 -23.50 -12.32
CA TRP A 233 -24.20 -22.61 -13.04
C TRP A 233 -25.26 -21.95 -12.13
N LEU A 234 -25.83 -22.69 -11.17
CA LEU A 234 -26.74 -22.12 -10.17
C LEU A 234 -26.06 -21.10 -9.23
N GLU A 235 -24.82 -21.35 -8.81
CA GLU A 235 -24.04 -20.40 -7.99
C GLU A 235 -23.72 -19.11 -8.77
N ASP A 236 -23.37 -19.22 -10.05
CA ASP A 236 -23.13 -18.08 -10.94
C ASP A 236 -24.39 -17.22 -11.10
N LEU A 237 -25.56 -17.83 -11.28
CA LEU A 237 -26.85 -17.13 -11.31
C LEU A 237 -27.15 -16.43 -9.97
N GLY A 238 -26.86 -17.07 -8.84
CA GLY A 238 -26.99 -16.48 -7.52
C GLY A 238 -26.08 -15.24 -7.35
N THR A 239 -24.86 -15.32 -7.85
CA THR A 239 -23.89 -14.22 -7.84
C THR A 239 -24.35 -13.07 -8.73
N LEU A 240 -24.85 -13.35 -9.94
CA LEU A 240 -25.43 -12.36 -10.85
C LEU A 240 -26.57 -11.58 -10.17
N ALA A 241 -27.50 -12.29 -9.53
CA ALA A 241 -28.62 -11.69 -8.81
C ALA A 241 -28.16 -10.84 -7.60
N ALA A 242 -27.11 -11.26 -6.90
CA ALA A 242 -26.53 -10.49 -5.80
C ALA A 242 -25.88 -9.18 -6.30
N VAL A 243 -25.12 -9.23 -7.39
CA VAL A 243 -24.49 -8.06 -8.01
C VAL A 243 -25.55 -7.08 -8.51
N ALA A 244 -26.59 -7.55 -9.20
CA ALA A 244 -27.69 -6.71 -9.68
C ALA A 244 -28.43 -5.99 -8.53
N ARG A 245 -28.74 -6.71 -7.44
CA ARG A 245 -29.37 -6.11 -6.24
C ARG A 245 -28.47 -5.05 -5.61
N ARG A 246 -27.17 -5.31 -5.49
CA ARG A 246 -26.20 -4.34 -4.96
C ARG A 246 -26.11 -3.10 -5.84
N ALA A 247 -26.02 -3.26 -7.16
CA ALA A 247 -26.01 -2.14 -8.10
C ALA A 247 -27.28 -1.29 -7.98
N LYS A 248 -28.46 -1.92 -7.90
CA LYS A 248 -29.73 -1.23 -7.66
C LYS A 248 -29.77 -0.47 -6.32
N GLN A 249 -29.19 -1.04 -5.25
CA GLN A 249 -29.08 -0.36 -3.95
C GLN A 249 -28.19 0.89 -4.02
N HIS A 250 -27.10 0.86 -4.80
CA HIS A 250 -26.28 2.04 -5.03
C HIS A 250 -27.05 3.16 -5.76
N LEU A 251 -27.86 2.81 -6.77
CA LEU A 251 -28.75 3.77 -7.45
C LEU A 251 -29.77 4.41 -6.48
N GLY A 252 -30.42 3.59 -5.64
CA GLY A 252 -31.39 4.07 -4.65
C GLY A 252 -30.79 4.93 -3.53
N ARG A 253 -29.47 4.87 -3.32
CA ARG A 253 -28.72 5.71 -2.36
C ARG A 253 -28.17 7.00 -2.98
N GLY A 254 -28.57 7.34 -4.21
CA GLY A 254 -28.19 8.58 -4.86
C GLY A 254 -26.82 8.53 -5.55
N ALA A 255 -26.31 7.35 -5.93
CA ALA A 255 -25.03 7.24 -6.66
C ALA A 255 -25.01 8.04 -7.98
N LEU A 256 -26.16 8.34 -8.58
CA LEU A 256 -26.29 9.18 -9.79
C LEU A 256 -26.64 10.65 -9.49
N VAL A 257 -26.83 11.04 -8.22
CA VAL A 257 -27.24 12.39 -7.79
C VAL A 257 -26.03 13.30 -7.50
N LEU A 258 -24.81 12.74 -7.53
CA LEU A 258 -23.57 13.50 -7.39
C LEU A 258 -23.18 14.19 -8.71
N HIS A 259 -22.44 15.30 -8.63
CA HIS A 259 -21.86 15.96 -9.80
C HIS A 259 -20.82 15.04 -10.46
N HIS A 260 -21.22 14.32 -11.50
CA HIS A 260 -20.35 13.48 -12.31
C HIS A 260 -19.89 14.23 -13.56
N SER A 261 -18.67 13.95 -14.01
CA SER A 261 -18.20 14.41 -15.31
C SER A 261 -18.96 13.73 -16.45
N ALA A 262 -19.01 14.37 -17.62
CA ALA A 262 -19.65 13.79 -18.81
C ALA A 262 -19.04 12.44 -19.23
N SER A 263 -17.74 12.23 -18.97
CA SER A 263 -17.03 10.97 -19.23
C SER A 263 -17.52 9.84 -18.31
N GLU A 264 -17.64 10.10 -17.01
CA GLU A 264 -18.08 9.10 -16.02
C GLU A 264 -19.52 8.65 -16.29
N VAL A 265 -20.39 9.56 -16.71
CA VAL A 265 -21.78 9.23 -17.09
C VAL A 265 -21.82 8.37 -18.36
N GLN A 266 -20.97 8.67 -19.35
CA GLN A 266 -20.88 7.87 -20.58
C GLN A 266 -20.33 6.46 -20.30
N GLU A 267 -19.28 6.33 -19.49
CA GLU A 267 -18.71 5.05 -19.08
C GLU A 267 -19.73 4.20 -18.32
N ALA A 268 -20.44 4.80 -17.36
CA ALA A 268 -21.50 4.12 -16.62
C ALA A 268 -22.64 3.65 -17.54
N SER A 269 -23.06 4.49 -18.51
CA SER A 269 -24.08 4.14 -19.51
C SER A 269 -23.64 2.99 -20.42
N ALA A 270 -22.37 2.98 -20.84
CA ALA A 270 -21.81 1.92 -21.67
C ALA A 270 -21.74 0.59 -20.90
N ALA A 271 -21.24 0.62 -19.66
CA ALA A 271 -21.15 -0.56 -18.80
C ALA A 271 -22.54 -1.15 -18.50
N LEU A 272 -23.55 -0.31 -18.27
CA LEU A 272 -24.93 -0.76 -18.04
C LEU A 272 -25.52 -1.42 -19.29
N ARG A 273 -25.29 -0.84 -20.47
CA ARG A 273 -25.76 -1.42 -21.76
C ARG A 273 -25.11 -2.77 -22.03
N GLN A 274 -23.80 -2.89 -21.78
CA GLN A 274 -23.09 -4.15 -21.92
C GLN A 274 -23.64 -5.21 -20.97
N ALA A 275 -23.77 -4.90 -19.68
CA ALA A 275 -24.31 -5.82 -18.68
C ALA A 275 -25.74 -6.28 -19.02
N ALA A 276 -26.58 -5.37 -19.54
CA ALA A 276 -27.93 -5.71 -19.99
C ALA A 276 -27.91 -6.66 -21.20
N GLY A 277 -27.05 -6.40 -22.19
CA GLY A 277 -26.88 -7.26 -23.36
C GLY A 277 -26.39 -8.67 -22.99
N ASP A 278 -25.40 -8.76 -22.11
CA ASP A 278 -24.85 -10.05 -21.66
C ASP A 278 -25.89 -10.86 -20.88
N CYS A 279 -26.67 -10.21 -20.00
CA CYS A 279 -27.77 -10.86 -19.29
C CYS A 279 -28.87 -11.34 -20.25
N GLN A 280 -29.22 -10.52 -21.25
CA GLN A 280 -30.25 -10.88 -22.22
C GLN A 280 -29.82 -12.07 -23.08
N ALA A 281 -28.56 -12.12 -23.53
CA ALA A 281 -28.00 -13.25 -24.25
C ALA A 281 -27.99 -14.53 -23.40
N LEU A 282 -27.63 -14.41 -22.11
CA LEU A 282 -27.69 -15.51 -21.15
C LEU A 282 -29.12 -16.05 -21.01
N PHE A 283 -30.12 -15.19 -20.83
CA PHE A 283 -31.52 -15.60 -20.69
C PHE A 283 -32.04 -16.28 -21.96
N GLN A 284 -31.80 -15.69 -23.14
CA GLN A 284 -32.21 -16.28 -24.41
C GLN A 284 -31.58 -17.67 -24.66
N ARG A 285 -30.33 -17.86 -24.26
CA ARG A 285 -29.66 -19.16 -24.36
C ARG A 285 -30.21 -20.16 -23.35
N SER A 286 -30.47 -19.71 -22.12
CA SER A 286 -31.04 -20.56 -21.06
C SER A 286 -32.44 -21.06 -21.42
N GLU A 287 -33.29 -20.21 -22.01
CA GLU A 287 -34.63 -20.58 -22.49
C GLU A 287 -34.61 -21.62 -23.62
N ARG A 288 -33.54 -21.70 -24.42
CA ARG A 288 -33.38 -22.71 -25.47
C ARG A 288 -32.88 -24.05 -24.94
N GLU A 289 -32.07 -24.02 -23.89
CA GLU A 289 -31.39 -25.20 -23.34
C GLU A 289 -32.14 -25.83 -22.16
N LEU A 290 -33.07 -25.10 -21.51
CA LEU A 290 -33.97 -25.60 -20.47
C LEU A 290 -35.36 -25.84 -21.09
N PRO A 291 -35.73 -27.09 -21.45
CA PRO A 291 -37.09 -27.37 -21.91
C PRO A 291 -38.09 -27.00 -20.81
N HIS A 292 -39.19 -26.35 -21.19
CA HIS A 292 -40.25 -25.87 -20.30
C HIS A 292 -40.52 -26.85 -19.15
N ALA A 293 -40.22 -26.40 -17.93
CA ALA A 293 -40.80 -26.97 -16.72
C ALA A 293 -42.30 -26.62 -16.64
#